data_AF-A0A7J4LEV1-F1
#
_entry.id   AF-A0A7J4LEV1-F1
#
_cell.length_a   1.000
_cell.length_b   1.000
_cell.length_c   1.000
_cell.angle_alpha   90.00
_cell.angle_beta   90.00
_cell.angle_gamma   90.00
#
_symmetry.space_group_name_H-M   'P 1'
#
loop_
_entity.id
_entity.type
_entity.pdbx_description
1 polymer ?
#
loop_
_entity_poly.entity_id
_entity_poly.type
_entity_poly.pdbx_seq_one_letter_code
_entity_poly.pdbx_strand_id
1 'polypeptide(L)'
;MRDEMQCWECNGRYSYKMADFSVYGISLGKFKAKICNKCEDKVFGEEVSDQIDKIAKQRSLWGLEAKTKELGLFGLKLNAKIT
;
A
#
# COMPACT_ATOMS: atom_id res chain seq x y z
N MET A 1 -11.49 28.26 4.33
CA MET A 1 -11.84 26.85 4.08
C MET A 1 -10.64 26.21 3.40
N ARG A 2 -10.07 25.14 3.96
CA ARG A 2 -8.93 24.43 3.35
C ARG A 2 -9.52 23.47 2.31
N ASP A 3 -9.09 23.56 1.05
CA ASP A 3 -9.63 22.73 -0.03
C ASP A 3 -9.23 21.26 0.21
N GLU A 4 -10.19 20.42 0.60
CA GLU A 4 -10.00 19.00 0.89
C GLU A 4 -9.53 18.16 -0.31
N MET A 5 -9.49 18.75 -1.50
CA MET A 5 -8.99 18.14 -2.73
C MET A 5 -7.61 18.64 -3.13
N GLN A 6 -6.98 19.53 -2.35
CA GLN A 6 -5.61 19.93 -2.60
C GLN A 6 -4.63 18.96 -1.96
N CYS A 7 -3.65 18.51 -2.74
CA CYS A 7 -2.56 17.67 -2.29
C CYS A 7 -1.60 18.47 -1.44
N TRP A 8 -1.40 18.02 -0.21
CA TRP A 8 -0.53 18.67 0.77
C TRP A 8 0.96 18.54 0.39
N GLU A 9 1.33 17.47 -0.32
CA GLU A 9 2.72 17.23 -0.74
C GLU A 9 3.16 18.12 -1.92
N CYS A 10 2.34 18.23 -2.96
CA CYS A 10 2.76 18.87 -4.22
C CYS A 10 1.88 20.02 -4.70
N ASN A 11 0.89 20.42 -3.89
CA ASN A 11 -0.16 21.39 -4.22
C ASN A 11 -0.97 21.02 -5.47
N GLY A 12 -0.94 19.75 -5.89
CA GLY A 12 -1.77 19.20 -6.95
C GLY A 12 -3.21 18.97 -6.51
N ARG A 13 -4.02 18.33 -7.36
CA ARG A 13 -5.43 18.02 -7.06
C ARG A 13 -5.65 16.51 -6.89
N TYR A 14 -6.32 16.13 -5.83
CA TYR A 14 -6.77 14.77 -5.58
C TYR A 14 -7.97 14.40 -6.47
N SER A 15 -8.08 13.12 -6.77
CA SER A 15 -9.27 12.53 -7.37
C SER A 15 -9.56 11.19 -6.74
N TYR A 16 -10.84 10.89 -6.52
CA TYR A 16 -11.25 9.60 -5.97
C TYR A 16 -11.05 8.51 -7.02
N LYS A 17 -10.24 7.50 -6.68
CA LYS A 17 -9.95 6.34 -7.52
C LYS A 17 -9.87 5.09 -6.64
N MET A 18 -10.06 3.93 -7.25
CA MET A 18 -9.80 2.65 -6.58
C MET A 18 -8.30 2.35 -6.66
N ALA A 19 -7.64 2.23 -5.52
CA ALA A 19 -6.22 1.90 -5.41
C ALA A 19 -6.06 0.53 -4.76
N ASP A 20 -5.18 -0.31 -5.32
CA ASP A 20 -4.73 -1.51 -4.64
C ASP A 20 -3.87 -1.11 -3.43
N PHE A 21 -4.14 -1.75 -2.29
CA PHE A 21 -3.32 -1.62 -1.09
C PHE A 21 -2.68 -2.96 -0.78
N SER A 22 -1.35 -3.00 -0.76
CA SER A 22 -0.57 -4.22 -0.52
C SER A 22 0.37 -4.01 0.66
N VAL A 23 0.45 -5.00 1.54
CA VAL A 23 1.38 -5.01 2.69
C VAL A 23 2.31 -6.21 2.53
N TYR A 24 3.63 -6.00 2.61
CA TYR A 24 4.66 -7.03 2.38
C TYR A 24 4.48 -7.81 1.05
N GLY A 25 4.04 -7.14 -0.01
CA GLY A 25 3.78 -7.76 -1.32
C GLY A 25 2.49 -8.57 -1.41
N ILE A 26 1.70 -8.66 -0.33
CA ILE A 26 0.39 -9.30 -0.31
C ILE A 26 -0.68 -8.23 -0.52
N SER A 27 -1.38 -8.28 -1.65
CA SER A 27 -2.53 -7.40 -1.91
C SER A 27 -3.65 -7.68 -0.92
N LEU A 28 -4.10 -6.64 -0.21
CA LEU A 28 -5.27 -6.66 0.65
C LEU A 28 -6.56 -6.38 -0.10
N GLY A 29 -6.46 -5.93 -1.35
CA GLY A 29 -7.57 -5.58 -2.21
C GLY A 29 -7.51 -4.14 -2.69
N LYS A 30 -8.57 -3.74 -3.41
CA LYS A 30 -8.73 -2.39 -3.94
C LYS A 30 -9.69 -1.59 -3.08
N PHE A 31 -9.24 -0.41 -2.65
CA PHE A 31 -10.00 0.48 -1.78
C PHE A 31 -10.14 1.86 -2.40
N LYS A 32 -11.19 2.58 -2.01
CA LYS A 32 -11.42 3.96 -2.46
C LYS A 32 -10.40 4.88 -1.78
N ALA A 33 -9.61 5.57 -2.59
CA ALA A 33 -8.57 6.50 -2.13
C ALA A 33 -8.64 7.81 -2.90
N LYS A 34 -8.15 8.89 -2.29
CA LYS A 34 -7.83 10.14 -2.98
C LYS A 34 -6.42 9.96 -3.57
N ILE A 35 -6.30 9.97 -4.89
CA ILE A 35 -5.00 9.90 -5.57
C ILE A 35 -4.68 11.25 -6.19
N CYS A 36 -3.51 11.80 -5.90
CA CYS A 36 -3.06 13.05 -6.48
C CYS A 36 -2.75 12.85 -7.97
N ASN A 37 -3.31 13.68 -8.85
CA ASN A 37 -3.06 13.56 -10.28
C ASN A 37 -1.66 14.06 -10.71
N LYS A 38 -0.87 14.61 -9.77
CA LYS A 38 0.45 15.21 -10.05
C LYS A 38 1.60 14.38 -9.49
N CYS A 39 1.51 13.97 -8.22
CA CYS A 39 2.56 13.19 -7.55
C CYS A 39 2.14 11.77 -7.19
N GLU A 40 0.91 11.37 -7.56
CA GLU A 40 0.37 10.03 -7.32
C GLU A 40 0.25 9.63 -5.84
N ASP A 41 0.35 10.61 -4.93
CA ASP A 41 0.13 10.42 -3.50
C ASP A 41 -1.26 9.85 -3.22
N LYS A 42 -1.34 8.85 -2.35
CA LYS A 42 -2.56 8.10 -2.06
C LYS A 42 -2.98 8.34 -0.63
N VAL A 43 -4.12 8.99 -0.45
CA VAL A 43 -4.72 9.23 0.86
C VAL A 43 -5.97 8.35 1.00
N PHE A 44 -5.95 7.45 1.97
CA PHE A 44 -7.10 6.66 2.38
C PHE A 44 -7.81 7.37 3.53
N GLY A 45 -9.15 7.41 3.50
CA GLY A 45 -9.94 8.00 4.58
C GLY A 45 -9.92 7.13 5.84
N GLU A 46 -10.42 7.67 6.95
CA GLU A 46 -10.46 6.97 8.24
C GLU A 46 -11.19 5.62 8.16
N GLU A 47 -12.42 5.60 7.63
CA GLU A 47 -13.22 4.37 7.49
C GLU A 47 -12.53 3.32 6.60
N VAL A 48 -11.87 3.77 5.53
CA VAL A 48 -11.14 2.87 4.62
C VAL A 48 -9.88 2.34 5.31
N SER A 49 -9.20 3.17 6.09
CA SER A 49 -8.01 2.79 6.85
C SER A 49 -8.34 1.77 7.94
N ASP A 50 -9.47 1.92 8.63
CA ASP A 50 -9.97 0.93 9.60
C ASP A 50 -10.31 -0.41 8.93
N GLN A 51 -10.90 -0.40 7.73
CA GLN A 51 -11.13 -1.61 6.94
C GLN A 51 -9.81 -2.30 6.54
N ILE A 52 -8.84 -1.52 6.06
CA ILE A 52 -7.51 -2.03 5.70
C ILE A 52 -6.84 -2.66 6.93
N ASP A 53 -6.88 -1.97 8.07
CA ASP A 53 -6.31 -2.46 9.34
C ASP A 53 -6.94 -3.78 9.78
N LYS A 54 -8.27 -3.88 9.77
CA LYS A 54 -9.00 -5.11 10.09
C LYS A 54 -8.60 -6.27 9.19
N ILE A 55 -8.54 -6.05 7.87
CA ILE A 55 -8.16 -7.08 6.90
C ILE A 55 -6.71 -7.51 7.10
N ALA A 56 -5.80 -6.56 7.32
CA ALA A 56 -4.40 -6.85 7.60
C ALA A 56 -4.22 -7.63 8.91
N LYS A 57 -5.01 -7.32 9.96
CA LYS A 57 -5.00 -8.07 11.24
C LYS A 57 -5.55 -9.48 11.04
N GLN A 58 -6.65 -9.63 10.32
CA GLN A 58 -7.23 -10.93 9.98
C GLN A 58 -6.27 -11.82 9.19
N ARG A 59 -5.47 -11.22 8.30
CA ARG A 59 -4.42 -11.91 7.54
C ARG A 59 -3.10 -12.05 8.31
N SER A 60 -3.07 -11.67 9.59
CA SER A 60 -1.89 -11.66 10.45
C SER A 60 -0.69 -10.94 9.81
N LEU A 61 -0.94 -9.92 8.97
CA LEU A 61 0.12 -9.17 8.30
C LEU A 61 0.76 -8.16 9.25
N TRP A 62 -0.01 -7.58 10.17
CA TRP A 62 0.55 -6.74 11.22
C TRP A 62 1.40 -7.61 12.17
N GLY A 63 2.70 -7.35 12.20
CA GLY A 63 3.68 -8.14 12.93
C GLY A 63 4.53 -9.08 12.06
N LEU A 64 4.24 -9.23 10.76
CA LEU A 64 5.14 -9.94 9.83
C LEU A 64 6.43 -9.18 9.53
N GLU A 65 6.50 -7.87 9.80
CA GLU A 65 7.76 -7.11 9.71
C GLU A 65 8.87 -7.72 10.57
N ALA A 66 8.51 -8.34 11.70
CA ALA A 66 9.45 -9.03 12.57
C ALA A 66 9.95 -10.37 11.97
N LYS A 67 9.15 -11.04 11.14
CA LYS A 67 9.51 -12.33 10.51
C LYS A 67 10.14 -12.19 9.12
N THR A 68 9.83 -11.13 8.38
CA THR A 68 10.39 -10.94 7.03
C THR A 68 11.87 -10.54 7.05
N LYS A 69 12.42 -10.15 8.21
CA LYS A 69 13.87 -9.96 8.39
C LYS A 69 14.67 -11.26 8.22
N GLU A 70 14.01 -12.42 8.25
CA GLU A 70 14.62 -13.74 8.04
C GLU A 70 14.44 -14.29 6.61
N LEU A 71 13.60 -13.66 5.78
CA LEU A 71 13.39 -14.02 4.37
C LEU A 71 13.76 -12.89 3.40
N GLY A 72 14.60 -11.95 3.86
CA GLY A 72 15.46 -11.16 2.99
C GLY A 72 16.51 -12.08 2.37
N LEU A 73 16.07 -12.90 1.41
CA LEU A 73 16.96 -13.51 0.43
C LEU A 73 17.80 -12.36 -0.12
N PHE A 74 19.08 -12.39 0.24
CA PHE A 74 20.17 -12.17 -0.68
C PHE A 74 19.66 -12.34 -2.11
N GLY A 75 19.58 -11.25 -2.85
CA GLY A 75 19.51 -11.37 -4.29
C GLY A 75 20.70 -12.21 -4.72
N LEU A 76 20.46 -13.38 -5.34
CA LEU A 76 21.35 -14.02 -6.29
C LEU A 76 20.57 -15.10 -7.06
N LYS A 77 20.72 -15.01 -8.38
CA LYS A 77 20.04 -15.78 -9.44
C LYS A 77 20.14 -17.30 -9.22
N LEU A 78 19.00 -17.98 -9.20
CA LEU A 78 18.94 -19.42 -9.51
C LEU A 78 18.71 -19.60 -11.01
N ASN A 79 19.80 -19.76 -11.76
CA ASN A 79 19.76 -20.44 -13.06
C ASN A 79 20.09 -21.92 -12.80
N ALA A 80 19.07 -22.73 -12.58
CA ALA A 80 19.21 -24.18 -12.57
C ALA A 80 19.20 -24.68 -14.02
N LYS A 81 20.37 -25.01 -14.55
CA LYS A 81 20.49 -25.83 -15.76
C LYS A 81 21.03 -27.20 -15.32
N ILE A 82 20.13 -28.17 -15.25
CA ILE A 82 20.46 -29.58 -14.97
C ILE A 82 20.74 -30.23 -16.32
N THR A 83 22.00 -30.52 -16.61
CA THR A 83 22.50 -31.48 -17.61
C THR A 83 23.96 -31.74 -17.33
#